data_AF-A0A6M3LG38-F1
#
_entry.id   AF-A0A6M3LG38-F1
#
_cell.length_a   1.000
_cell.length_b   1.000
_cell.length_c   1.000
_cell.angle_alpha   90.00
_cell.angle_beta   90.00
_cell.angle_gamma   90.00
#
_symmetry.space_group_name_H-M   'P 1'
#
loop_
_entity.id
_entity.type
_entity.pdbx_description
1 polymer ?
#
loop_
_entity_poly.entity_id
_entity_poly.type
_entity_poly.pdbx_seq_one_letter_code
_entity_poly.pdbx_strand_id
1 'polypeptide(L)' 'MMTREDAEKHLKYTEEVARLSDNPLTEREKFLYVEAMLHGDKHGREDETNG' A
#
# COMPACT_ATOMS: atom_id res chain seq x y z
N MET A 1 -9.66 -1.72 -7.44
CA MET A 1 -8.20 -1.93 -7.38
C MET A 1 -7.50 -0.62 -7.79
N MET A 2 -6.52 -0.16 -7.02
CA MET A 2 -5.80 1.12 -7.24
C MET A 2 -4.78 1.00 -8.40
N THR A 3 -4.41 2.12 -9.03
CA THR A 3 -3.29 2.14 -10.01
C THR A 3 -1.93 2.21 -9.32
N ARG A 4 -0.85 1.78 -10.00
CA ARG A 4 0.51 1.90 -9.46
C ARG A 4 0.90 3.36 -9.23
N GLU A 5 0.51 4.25 -10.13
CA GLU A 5 0.79 5.68 -9.98
C GLU A 5 0.16 6.26 -8.70
N ASP A 6 -1.08 5.88 -8.38
CA ASP A 6 -1.75 6.34 -7.17
C ASP A 6 -1.15 5.71 -5.90
N ALA A 7 -0.75 4.43 -5.96
CA ALA A 7 -0.05 3.77 -4.86
C ALA A 7 1.30 4.44 -4.56
N GLU A 8 2.05 4.83 -5.59
CA GLU A 8 3.31 5.56 -5.46
C GLU A 8 3.13 6.99 -4.92
N LYS A 9 2.03 7.68 -5.28
CA LYS A 9 1.66 8.97 -4.64
C LYS A 9 1.37 8.79 -3.15
N HIS A 10 0.66 7.73 -2.78
CA HIS A 10 0.37 7.39 -1.37
C HIS A 10 1.64 7.05 -0.59
N LEU A 11 2.56 6.32 -1.21
CA LEU A 11 3.85 5.98 -0.61
C LEU A 11 4.64 7.24 -0.27
N LYS A 12 4.72 8.24 -1.16
CA LYS A 12 5.46 9.49 -0.90
C LYS A 12 4.98 10.22 0.37
N TYR A 13 3.66 10.31 0.56
CA TYR A 13 3.11 10.88 1.79
C TYR A 13 3.47 10.06 3.03
N THR A 14 3.39 8.73 2.91
CA THR A 14 3.73 7.81 4.00
C THR A 14 5.20 7.89 4.37
N GLU A 15 6.10 7.99 3.40
CA GLU A 15 7.54 8.21 3.61
C GLU A 15 7.82 9.52 4.36
N GLU A 16 7.08 10.59 4.05
CA GLU A 16 7.23 11.87 4.75
C GLU A 16 6.84 11.75 6.22
N VAL A 17 5.70 11.11 6.52
CA VAL A 17 5.26 10.86 7.89
C VAL A 17 6.26 9.96 8.64
N ALA A 18 6.73 8.89 8.00
CA ALA A 18 7.71 7.96 8.56
C ALA A 18 9.05 8.65 8.87
N ARG A 19 9.47 9.61 8.04
CA ARG A 19 10.65 10.43 8.29
C ARG A 19 10.47 11.38 9.48
N LEU A 20 9.27 11.98 9.63
CA LEU A 20 8.97 12.87 10.75
C LEU A 20 8.88 12.14 12.11
N SER A 21 8.69 10.82 12.09
CA SER A 21 8.66 9.98 13.28
C SER A 21 9.99 9.28 13.55
N ASP A 22 11.10 9.69 12.91
CA ASP A 22 12.42 9.06 13.00
C ASP A 22 12.44 7.55 12.65
N ASN A 23 11.46 7.09 11.86
CA ASN A 23 11.32 5.70 11.41
C ASN A 23 11.22 5.63 9.88
N PRO A 24 12.26 6.05 9.12
CA PRO A 24 12.20 6.04 7.67
C PRO A 24 12.01 4.63 7.12
N LEU A 25 11.15 4.49 6.10
CA LEU A 25 10.90 3.20 5.46
C LEU A 25 12.14 2.71 4.70
N THR A 26 12.42 1.42 4.84
CA THR A 26 13.39 0.70 4.01
C THR A 26 12.84 0.48 2.60
N GLU A 27 13.72 0.25 1.62
CA GLU A 27 13.31 -0.06 0.24
C GLU A 27 12.39 -1.28 0.13
N ARG A 28 12.58 -2.27 1.03
CA ARG A 28 11.70 -3.44 1.11
C ARG A 28 10.29 -3.07 1.58
N GLU A 29 10.17 -2.20 2.58
CA GLU A 29 8.87 -1.77 3.09
C GLU A 29 8.11 -0.92 2.07
N LYS A 30 8.82 -0.05 1.35
CA LYS A 30 8.25 0.72 0.23
C LYS A 30 7.66 -0.18 -0.84
N PHE A 31 8.43 -1.21 -1.26
CA PHE A 31 7.96 -2.20 -2.21
C PHE A 31 6.70 -2.92 -1.70
N LEU A 32 6.75 -3.46 -0.48
CA LEU A 32 5.61 -4.18 0.12
C LEU A 32 4.37 -3.30 0.27
N TYR A 33 4.54 -2.02 0.60
CA TYR A 33 3.45 -1.06 0.71
C TYR A 33 2.73 -0.89 -0.64
N VAL A 34 3.48 -0.64 -1.73
CA VAL A 34 2.90 -0.50 -3.07
C VAL A 34 2.19 -1.78 -3.49
N GLU A 35 2.81 -2.95 -3.29
CA GLU A 35 2.20 -4.24 -3.61
C GLU A 35 0.92 -4.49 -2.79
N ALA A 36 0.88 -4.09 -1.51
CA ALA A 36 -0.31 -4.17 -0.67
C ALA A 36 -1.43 -3.22 -1.15
N MET A 37 -1.12 -2.02 -1.61
CA MET A 37 -2.13 -1.10 -2.17
C MET A 37 -2.71 -1.62 -3.50
N LEU A 38 -1.88 -2.27 -4.31
CA LEU A 38 -2.28 -2.88 -5.58
C LEU A 38 -3.07 -4.18 -5.41
N HIS A 39 -2.74 -4.96 -4.38
CA HIS A 39 -3.19 -6.35 -4.26
C HIS A 39 -3.90 -6.68 -2.94
N GLY A 40 -4.05 -5.72 -2.03
CA GLY A 40 -4.69 -5.89 -0.71
C GLY A 40 -6.20 -6.06 -0.78
N ASP A 41 -6.82 -5.72 -1.91
CA ASP A 41 -8.22 -6.03 -2.21
C ASP A 41 -8.38 -7.49 -2.70
N LYS A 42 -7.92 -8.45 -1.88
CA LYS A 42 -8.18 -9.89 -2.06
C LYS A 42 -9.13 -10.43 -1.00
N HIS A 43 -9.34 -9.71 0.11
CA HIS A 43 -10.23 -10.12 1.20
C HIS A 43 -11.65 -9.52 1.13
N GLY A 44 -11.93 -8.62 0.17
CA GLY A 44 -13.29 -8.10 -0.07
C GLY A 44 -14.09 -8.90 -1.10
N ARG A 45 -13.54 -10.00 -1.63
CA ARG A 45 -14.11 -10.76 -2.77
C ARG A 45 -14.28 -12.27 -2.52
N GLU A 46 -14.23 -12.71 -1.27
CA GLU A 46 -14.64 -14.07 -0.89
C GLU A 46 -16.10 -14.15 -0.38
N ASP A 47 -16.78 -13.02 -0.19
CA ASP A 47 -18.19 -12.97 0.24
C ASP A 47 -19.20 -12.92 -0.92
N GLU A 48 -18.78 -12.65 -2.18
CA GLU A 48 -19.71 -12.50 -3.32
C GLU A 48 -19.92 -13.78 -4.17
N THR A 49 -19.19 -14.86 -3.93
CA THR A 49 -19.29 -16.11 -4.72
C THR A 49 -19.96 -17.28 -4.01
N ASN A 50 -20.44 -17.11 -2.77
CA ASN A 50 -21.19 -18.12 -2.00
C ASN A 50 -22.59 -17.67 -1.55
N GLY A 51 -23.16 -16.64 -2.19
CA GLY A 51 -24.54 -16.17 -1.98
C GLY A 51 -25.55 -16.80 -2.93
#